data_AF-A0A928X3P6-F1
#
_entry.id   AF-A0A928X3P6-F1
#
_cell.length_a   1.000
_cell.length_b   1.000
_cell.length_c   1.000
_cell.angle_alpha   90.00
_cell.angle_beta   90.00
_cell.angle_gamma   90.00
#
_symmetry.space_group_name_H-M   'P 1'
#
loop_
_entity.id
_entity.type
_entity.pdbx_description
1 polymer ?
#
loop_
_entity_poly.entity_id
_entity_poly.type
_entity_poly.pdbx_seq_one_letter_code
_entity_poly.pdbx_strand_id
1 'polypeptide(L)'
;MYKSVIRIIFAKSLLLLLCGCTDLSPPPAPVETTSTIKIGGSAETYQVLKILTAAYQDQTIDVEFDFFPPSQTSGGIQGIKSNVIDIGGVSRIPTLQETGNQITYFPLA
;
A
#
# COMPACT_ATOMS: atom_id res chain seq x y z
N MET A 1 -0.85 -17.00 -45.77
CA MET A 1 -0.73 -15.83 -46.69
C MET A 1 -1.69 -14.75 -46.23
N TYR A 2 -1.19 -13.58 -45.85
CA TYR A 2 -1.96 -12.40 -45.48
C TYR A 2 -2.55 -11.72 -46.72
N LYS A 3 -3.85 -11.38 -46.70
CA LYS A 3 -4.47 -10.22 -47.39
C LYS A 3 -5.74 -9.84 -46.61
N SER A 4 -5.72 -8.80 -45.78
CA SER A 4 -5.95 -7.37 -46.06
C SER A 4 -7.34 -6.98 -46.59
N VAL A 5 -8.13 -6.42 -45.66
CA VAL A 5 -8.92 -5.15 -45.69
C VAL A 5 -9.97 -4.94 -46.79
N ILE A 6 -11.23 -4.64 -46.39
CA ILE A 6 -11.96 -3.39 -46.74
C ILE A 6 -13.37 -3.35 -46.12
N ARG A 7 -13.65 -2.21 -45.48
CA ARG A 7 -14.87 -1.75 -44.80
C ARG A 7 -15.93 -1.32 -45.80
N ILE A 8 -17.24 -1.36 -45.45
CA ILE A 8 -18.41 -0.65 -46.05
C ILE A 8 -19.71 -1.37 -45.56
N ILE A 9 -20.82 -0.82 -45.06
CA ILE A 9 -21.38 0.53 -44.84
C ILE A 9 -22.40 0.44 -43.67
N PHE A 10 -22.57 1.54 -42.95
CA PHE A 10 -23.72 1.89 -42.12
C PHE A 10 -25.08 1.48 -42.75
N ALA A 11 -25.86 0.67 -42.03
CA ALA A 11 -27.32 0.62 -42.22
C ALA A 11 -27.98 0.97 -40.89
N LYS A 12 -28.49 2.20 -40.83
CA LYS A 12 -29.44 2.66 -39.81
C LYS A 12 -30.59 1.66 -39.74
N SER A 13 -30.73 0.95 -38.62
CA SER A 13 -32.02 0.37 -38.25
C SER A 13 -32.33 0.79 -36.83
N LEU A 14 -33.21 1.77 -36.80
CA LEU A 14 -33.91 2.34 -35.67
C LEU A 14 -34.84 1.26 -35.08
N LEU A 15 -34.56 0.83 -33.84
CA LEU A 15 -35.58 0.22 -32.99
C LEU A 15 -35.49 0.84 -31.59
N LEU A 16 -36.58 1.54 -31.24
CA LEU A 16 -36.84 2.25 -30.01
C LEU A 16 -37.30 1.31 -28.88
N LEU A 17 -37.13 1.81 -27.63
CA LEU A 17 -37.81 1.45 -26.36
C LEU A 17 -37.33 0.13 -25.73
N LEU A 18 -36.82 0.14 -24.49
CA LEU A 18 -37.58 0.43 -23.27
C LEU A 18 -36.80 1.26 -22.23
N CYS A 19 -37.58 2.13 -21.57
CA CYS A 19 -37.22 3.00 -20.47
C CYS A 19 -36.93 2.19 -19.20
N GLY A 20 -35.74 2.36 -18.64
CA GLY A 20 -35.43 2.02 -17.25
C GLY A 20 -34.69 3.20 -16.64
N CYS A 21 -35.37 3.96 -15.77
CA CYS A 21 -34.73 4.99 -14.96
C CYS A 21 -33.73 4.30 -14.01
N THR A 22 -32.46 4.30 -14.37
CA THR A 22 -31.39 4.15 -13.39
C THR A 22 -30.94 5.55 -13.05
N ASP A 23 -31.08 5.93 -11.77
CA ASP A 23 -30.54 7.16 -11.20
C ASP A 23 -29.14 7.43 -11.77
N LEU A 24 -28.97 8.59 -12.41
CA LEU A 24 -27.68 9.13 -12.81
C LEU A 24 -26.93 9.61 -11.55
N SER A 25 -26.70 8.70 -10.61
CA SER A 25 -25.68 8.91 -9.60
C SER A 25 -24.34 8.63 -10.29
N PRO A 26 -23.33 9.52 -10.14
CA PRO A 26 -21.98 9.20 -10.58
C PRO A 26 -21.59 7.83 -9.99
N PRO A 27 -20.89 6.96 -10.75
CA PRO A 27 -20.33 5.77 -10.15
C PRO A 27 -19.54 6.19 -8.90
N PRO A 28 -19.70 5.51 -7.75
CA PRO A 28 -18.88 5.82 -6.58
C PRO A 28 -17.42 5.81 -7.04
N ALA A 29 -16.70 6.88 -6.71
CA ALA A 29 -15.28 6.96 -6.99
C ALA A 29 -14.63 5.65 -6.51
N PRO A 30 -13.64 5.09 -7.26
CA PRO A 30 -12.88 3.96 -6.78
C PRO A 30 -12.42 4.28 -5.36
N VAL A 31 -12.90 3.50 -4.39
CA VAL A 31 -12.35 3.56 -3.04
C VAL A 31 -11.00 2.87 -3.17
N GLU A 32 -9.96 3.64 -3.46
CA GLU A 32 -8.59 3.16 -3.35
C GLU A 32 -8.41 2.82 -1.88
N THR A 33 -8.38 1.52 -1.57
CA THR A 33 -8.18 1.05 -0.21
C THR A 33 -6.75 1.38 0.17
N THR A 34 -6.57 2.54 0.79
CA THR A 34 -5.29 2.96 1.35
C THR A 34 -4.91 1.97 2.44
N SER A 35 -3.75 1.33 2.28
CA SER A 35 -3.19 0.43 3.27
C SER A 35 -2.35 1.23 4.25
N THR A 36 -2.72 1.21 5.54
CA THR A 36 -1.94 1.88 6.58
C THR A 36 -0.86 0.94 7.11
N ILE A 37 0.40 1.36 7.04
CA ILE A 37 1.56 0.66 7.61
C ILE A 37 1.99 1.37 8.89
N LYS A 38 1.98 0.66 10.00
CA LYS A 38 2.34 1.18 11.33
C LYS A 38 3.82 0.97 11.61
N ILE A 39 4.49 2.02 12.08
CA ILE A 39 5.94 2.04 12.30
C ILE A 39 6.26 2.46 13.73
N GLY A 40 7.21 1.77 14.36
CA GLY A 40 7.71 2.11 15.69
C GLY A 40 9.10 1.55 15.98
N GLY A 41 9.55 1.66 17.22
CA GLY A 41 10.84 1.09 17.66
C GLY A 41 11.92 2.15 17.94
N SER A 42 13.18 1.84 17.60
CA SER A 42 14.37 2.61 17.98
C SER A 42 14.36 4.04 17.44
N ALA A 43 14.51 5.01 18.35
CA ALA A 43 14.67 6.42 18.03
C ALA A 43 15.83 6.69 17.05
N GLU A 44 16.91 5.90 17.12
CA GLU A 44 18.09 6.05 16.27
C GLU A 44 17.78 5.84 14.77
N THR A 45 16.79 5.00 14.46
CA THR A 45 16.38 4.69 13.08
C THR A 45 15.24 5.56 12.57
N TYR A 46 14.62 6.35 13.45
CA TYR A 46 13.33 6.99 13.20
C TYR A 46 13.38 8.01 12.07
N GLN A 47 14.44 8.83 12.02
CA GLN A 47 14.59 9.84 10.96
C GLN A 47 14.85 9.21 9.59
N VAL A 48 15.62 8.13 9.54
CA VAL A 48 15.88 7.40 8.28
C VAL A 48 14.58 6.81 7.75
N LEU A 49 13.78 6.16 8.61
CA LEU A 49 12.49 5.60 8.22
C LEU A 49 11.51 6.68 7.72
N LYS A 50 11.50 7.87 8.34
CA LYS A 50 10.68 8.99 7.86
C LYS A 50 11.07 9.46 6.45
N ILE A 51 12.37 9.54 6.17
CA ILE A 51 12.85 9.93 4.83
C ILE A 51 12.45 8.87 3.80
N LEU A 52 12.63 7.59 4.11
CA LEU A 52 12.30 6.49 3.20
C LEU A 52 10.80 6.42 2.91
N THR A 53 9.97 6.55 3.94
CA THR A 53 8.50 6.52 3.80
C THR A 53 7.99 7.73 3.03
N ALA A 54 8.51 8.94 3.29
CA ALA A 54 8.17 10.12 2.50
C ALA A 54 8.51 9.94 1.02
N ALA A 55 9.72 9.47 0.70
CA ALA A 55 10.13 9.20 -0.68
C ALA A 55 9.30 8.09 -1.37
N TYR A 56 8.76 7.14 -0.58
CA TYR A 56 7.85 6.11 -1.10
C TYR A 56 6.45 6.66 -1.38
N GLN A 57 5.92 7.50 -0.49
CA GLN A 57 4.61 8.14 -0.67
C GLN A 57 4.57 9.08 -1.88
N ASP A 58 5.69 9.74 -2.20
CA ASP A 58 5.81 10.56 -3.42
C ASP A 58 5.63 9.73 -4.72
N GLN A 59 5.79 8.41 -4.64
CA GLN A 59 5.68 7.48 -5.77
C GLN A 59 4.40 6.64 -5.75
N THR A 60 3.72 6.54 -4.61
CA THR A 60 2.59 5.63 -4.39
C THR A 60 1.49 6.33 -3.59
N ILE A 61 0.27 6.39 -4.14
CA ILE A 61 -0.87 7.09 -3.51
C ILE A 61 -1.62 6.16 -2.52
N ASP A 62 -1.42 4.85 -2.61
CA ASP A 62 -2.22 3.84 -1.90
C ASP A 62 -1.70 3.43 -0.52
N VAL A 63 -0.64 4.07 -0.03
CA VAL A 63 0.00 3.68 1.24
C VAL A 63 0.13 4.88 2.18
N GLU A 64 -0.47 4.72 3.36
CA GLU A 64 -0.31 5.65 4.47
C GLU A 64 0.64 5.06 5.51
N PHE A 65 1.52 5.89 6.08
CA PHE A 65 2.42 5.46 7.15
C PHE A 65 2.05 6.13 8.47
N ASP A 66 1.71 5.32 9.47
CA ASP A 66 1.41 5.77 10.83
C ASP A 66 2.60 5.53 11.74
N PHE A 67 3.18 6.61 12.27
CA PHE A 67 4.37 6.55 13.10
C PHE A 67 4.01 6.69 14.59
N PHE A 68 4.27 5.62 15.34
CA PHE A 68 4.17 5.60 16.78
C PHE A 68 5.32 6.39 17.41
N PRO A 69 5.17 6.93 18.63
CA PRO A 69 6.25 7.62 19.31
C PRO A 69 7.54 6.79 19.34
N PRO A 70 8.72 7.40 19.09
CA PRO A 70 9.99 6.69 19.11
C PRO A 70 10.26 6.09 20.49
N SER A 71 10.91 4.93 20.50
CA SER A 71 11.23 4.15 21.70
C SER A 71 12.60 3.48 21.55
N GLN A 72 12.77 2.28 22.12
CA GLN A 72 13.98 1.46 22.03
C GLN A 72 13.79 0.29 21.04
N THR A 73 14.90 -0.35 20.66
CA THR A 73 14.93 -1.57 19.83
C THR A 73 13.98 -2.67 20.35
N SER A 74 13.92 -2.88 21.67
CA SER A 74 13.02 -3.87 22.27
C SER A 74 11.53 -3.54 22.02
N GLY A 75 11.17 -2.26 22.00
CA GLY A 75 9.83 -1.80 21.66
C GLY A 75 9.45 -2.14 20.22
N GLY A 76 10.39 -1.98 19.28
CA GLY A 76 10.21 -2.37 17.88
C GLY A 76 9.95 -3.87 17.72
N ILE A 77 10.81 -4.69 18.34
CA ILE A 77 10.70 -6.16 18.28
C ILE A 77 9.37 -6.64 18.89
N GLN A 78 9.03 -6.15 20.09
CA GLN A 78 7.80 -6.56 20.76
C GLN A 78 6.56 -6.06 20.03
N GLY A 79 6.61 -4.86 19.45
CA GLY A 79 5.52 -4.30 18.65
C GLY A 79 5.16 -5.19 17.46
N ILE A 80 6.18 -5.72 16.76
CA ILE A 80 5.97 -6.68 15.66
C ILE A 80 5.40 -8.00 16.20
N LYS A 81 5.99 -8.57 17.26
CA LYS A 81 5.50 -9.83 17.86
C LYS A 81 4.05 -9.77 18.32
N SER A 82 3.62 -8.60 18.80
CA SER A 82 2.26 -8.36 19.27
C SER A 82 1.32 -7.90 18.16
N ASN A 83 1.75 -7.81 16.90
CA ASN A 83 1.00 -7.26 15.76
C ASN A 83 0.46 -5.83 16.02
N VAL A 84 1.20 -5.03 16.78
CA VAL A 84 0.84 -3.63 17.07
C VAL A 84 1.37 -2.69 15.98
N ILE A 85 2.55 -3.02 15.45
CA ILE A 85 3.21 -2.31 14.34
C ILE A 85 3.61 -3.33 13.25
N ASP A 86 3.79 -2.84 12.03
CA ASP A 86 4.17 -3.63 10.86
C ASP A 86 5.67 -3.53 10.56
N ILE A 87 6.30 -2.39 10.87
CA ILE A 87 7.74 -2.17 10.73
C ILE A 87 8.35 -1.68 12.05
N GLY A 88 9.35 -2.41 12.53
CA GLY A 88 10.09 -2.10 13.76
C GLY A 88 11.50 -1.63 13.45
N GLY A 89 11.79 -0.36 13.73
CA GLY A 89 13.15 0.18 13.70
C GLY A 89 14.01 -0.40 14.82
N VAL A 90 15.22 -0.87 14.50
CA VAL A 90 16.16 -1.45 15.47
C VAL A 90 17.56 -0.89 15.25
N SER A 91 18.26 -0.51 16.33
CA SER A 91 19.64 0.01 16.27
C SER A 91 20.72 -1.06 16.39
N ARG A 92 20.32 -2.34 16.46
CA ARG A 92 21.23 -3.48 16.43
C ARG A 92 20.57 -4.64 15.70
N ILE A 93 21.40 -5.59 15.26
CA ILE A 93 20.93 -6.85 14.70
C ILE A 93 20.14 -7.61 15.80
N PRO A 94 18.87 -7.97 15.56
CA PRO A 94 18.09 -8.80 16.48
C PRO A 94 18.67 -10.22 16.59
N THR A 95 18.54 -10.85 17.75
CA THR A 95 18.94 -12.25 17.91
C THR A 95 17.90 -13.20 17.30
N LEU A 96 18.28 -14.46 17.07
CA LEU A 96 17.35 -15.49 16.60
C LEU A 96 16.18 -15.73 17.58
N GLN A 97 16.40 -15.57 18.89
CA GLN A 97 15.31 -15.68 19.88
C GLN A 97 14.35 -14.49 19.79
N GLU A 98 14.87 -13.31 19.41
CA GLU A 98 14.08 -12.12 19.20
C GLU A 98 13.25 -12.19 17.92
N THR A 99 13.79 -12.71 16.81
CA THR A 99 13.03 -12.78 15.55
C THR A 99 12.12 -14.01 15.45
N GLY A 100 12.60 -15.17 15.93
CA GLY A 100 11.96 -16.45 15.68
C GLY A 100 11.67 -16.64 14.18
N ASN A 101 10.47 -17.14 13.88
CA ASN A 101 9.96 -17.30 12.51
C ASN A 101 8.99 -16.19 12.07
N GLN A 102 8.79 -15.16 12.90
CA GLN A 102 7.75 -14.13 12.70
C GLN A 102 8.32 -12.83 12.13
N ILE A 103 9.60 -12.56 12.36
CA ILE A 103 10.24 -11.29 11.98
C ILE A 103 11.30 -11.55 10.92
N THR A 104 11.20 -10.85 9.80
CA THR A 104 12.29 -10.74 8.82
C THR A 104 13.07 -9.46 9.09
N TYR A 105 14.39 -9.58 9.25
CA TYR A 105 15.27 -8.43 9.47
C TYR A 105 15.87 -7.95 8.14
N PHE A 106 15.79 -6.64 7.89
CA PHE A 106 16.37 -5.98 6.73
C PHE A 106 17.36 -4.89 7.18
N PRO A 107 18.67 -5.01 6.87
CA PRO A 107 19.64 -3.95 7.16
C PRO A 107 19.46 -2.77 6.20
N LEU A 108 19.57 -1.53 6.72
CA LEU A 108 19.36 -0.30 5.93
C LEU A 108 20.65 0.48 5.58
N ALA A 109 21.80 0.09 6.14
CA ALA A 109 23.16 0.44 5.73
C ALA A 109 24.16 -0.30 6.64
#